data_AF-S4PV91-F1
#
_entry.id   AF-S4PV91-F1
#
_cell.length_a   1.000
_cell.length_b   1.000
_cell.length_c   1.000
_cell.angle_alpha   90.00
_cell.angle_beta   90.00
_cell.angle_gamma   90.00
#
_symmetry.space_group_name_H-M   'P 1'
#
loop_
_entity.id
_entity.type
_entity.pdbx_description
1 polymer ?
#
loop_
_entity_poly.entity_id
_entity_poly.type
_entity_poly.pdbx_seq_one_letter_code
_entity_poly.pdbx_strand_id
1 'polypeptide(L)'
;IHSSNKFLVIFRLLDECIALGDKVLIFSTSLYTMDALEYFLRRINNWSLGREYYRLDGSVPAEVRQKWCREFNAESNTGTKLFLISTRAGSLG
;
A
#
# COMPACT_ATOMS: atom_id res chain seq x y z
N ILE A 1 8.85 -0.83 -17.33
CA ILE A 1 9.31 -1.59 -16.14
C ILE A 1 10.85 -1.51 -15.95
N HIS A 2 11.65 -1.20 -16.98
CA HIS A 2 13.12 -1.12 -16.89
C HIS A 2 13.74 0.10 -16.17
N SER A 3 12.96 1.00 -15.55
CA SER A 3 13.49 2.32 -15.17
C SER A 3 14.00 2.42 -13.73
N SER A 4 13.79 1.43 -12.86
CA SER A 4 14.33 1.47 -11.49
C SER A 4 14.36 0.09 -10.81
N ASN A 5 15.57 -0.37 -10.47
CA ASN A 5 15.80 -1.64 -9.77
C ASN A 5 15.07 -1.72 -8.42
N LYS A 6 14.78 -0.58 -7.78
CA LYS A 6 14.04 -0.53 -6.51
C LYS A 6 12.61 -1.02 -6.67
N PHE A 7 11.93 -0.64 -7.75
CA PHE A 7 10.56 -1.11 -8.00
C PHE A 7 10.53 -2.60 -8.30
N LEU A 8 11.51 -3.12 -9.05
CA LEU A 8 11.62 -4.56 -9.29
C LEU A 8 11.73 -5.35 -7.98
N VAL A 9 12.57 -4.87 -7.05
CA VAL A 9 12.72 -5.52 -5.74
C VAL A 9 11.44 -5.38 -4.91
N ILE A 10 10.80 -4.21 -4.89
CA ILE A 10 9.53 -4.00 -4.18
C ILE A 10 8.45 -4.96 -4.67
N PHE A 11 8.25 -5.07 -5.99
CA PHE A 11 7.22 -5.95 -6.53
C PHE A 11 7.52 -7.43 -6.26
N ARG A 12 8.77 -7.85 -6.35
CA ARG A 12 9.15 -9.23 -5.98
C ARG A 12 8.87 -9.53 -4.51
N LEU A 13 9.28 -8.64 -3.59
CA LEU A 13 9.01 -8.82 -2.17
C LEU A 13 7.51 -8.82 -1.88
N LEU A 14 6.75 -7.93 -2.54
CA LEU A 14 5.30 -7.86 -2.40
C LEU A 14 4.64 -9.18 -2.84
N ASP A 15 5.03 -9.71 -4.01
CA ASP A 15 4.48 -10.96 -4.53
C ASP A 15 4.78 -12.15 -3.61
N GLU A 16 6.02 -12.26 -3.10
CA GLU A 16 6.42 -13.32 -2.16
C GLU A 16 5.65 -13.23 -0.83
N CYS A 17 5.54 -12.03 -0.23
CA CYS A 17 4.75 -11.83 0.99
C CYS A 17 3.28 -12.23 0.78
N ILE A 18 2.69 -11.84 -0.34
CA ILE A 18 1.29 -12.16 -0.64
C ILE A 18 1.09 -13.66 -0.86
N ALA A 19 2.05 -14.33 -1.51
CA ALA A 19 2.03 -15.78 -1.69
C ALA A 19 2.05 -16.54 -0.34
N LEU A 20 2.73 -15.98 0.66
CA LEU A 20 2.74 -16.49 2.04
C LEU A 20 1.46 -16.13 2.83
N GLY A 21 0.61 -15.27 2.29
CA GLY A 21 -0.60 -14.78 2.95
C GLY A 21 -0.39 -13.54 3.83
N ASP A 22 0.79 -12.93 3.78
CA ASP A 22 1.12 -11.76 4.59
C ASP A 22 0.45 -10.49 4.10
N LYS A 23 0.23 -9.58 5.04
CA LYS A 23 -0.11 -8.18 4.78
C LYS A 23 1.15 -7.33 4.83
N VAL A 24 1.33 -6.46 3.84
CA VAL A 24 2.54 -5.66 3.66
C VAL A 24 2.29 -4.19 3.98
N LEU A 25 3.22 -3.55 4.68
CA LEU A 25 3.26 -2.10 4.88
C LEU A 25 4.46 -1.52 4.13
N ILE A 26 4.22 -0.53 3.27
CA ILE A 26 5.30 0.19 2.57
C ILE A 26 5.27 1.65 2.99
N PHE A 27 6.38 2.10 3.56
CA PHE A 27 6.58 3.49 3.97
C PHE A 27 7.41 4.25 2.93
N SER A 28 6.98 5.45 2.58
CA SER A 28 7.73 6.34 1.68
C SER A 28 7.65 7.79 2.15
N THR A 29 8.78 8.51 2.10
CA THR A 29 8.80 9.97 2.27
C THR A 29 8.40 10.72 0.99
N SER A 30 8.39 10.02 -0.15
CA SER A 30 8.14 10.57 -1.48
C SER A 30 6.73 10.19 -1.96
N LEU A 31 5.86 11.20 -2.11
CA LEU A 31 4.54 11.02 -2.70
C LEU A 31 4.63 10.58 -4.16
N TYR A 32 5.60 11.11 -4.92
CA TYR A 32 5.85 10.67 -6.30
C TYR A 32 6.14 9.16 -6.38
N THR A 33 6.88 8.62 -5.42
CA THR A 33 7.13 7.18 -5.36
C THR A 33 5.85 6.41 -5.05
N MET A 34 4.99 6.94 -4.18
CA MET A 34 3.68 6.33 -3.89
C MET A 34 2.76 6.36 -5.10
N ASP A 35 2.69 7.48 -5.83
CA ASP A 35 1.93 7.62 -7.07
C ASP A 35 2.41 6.63 -8.13
N ALA A 36 3.72 6.45 -8.26
CA ALA A 36 4.30 5.47 -9.18
C ALA A 36 3.98 4.02 -8.76
N LEU A 37 4.08 3.68 -7.47
CA LEU A 37 3.67 2.37 -6.96
C LEU A 37 2.20 2.11 -7.28
N GLU A 38 1.33 3.08 -6.98
CA GLU A 38 -0.09 3.00 -7.22
C GLU A 38 -0.42 2.79 -8.71
N TYR A 39 0.25 3.53 -9.59
CA TYR A 39 0.12 3.35 -11.04
C TYR A 39 0.44 1.91 -11.46
N PHE A 40 1.54 1.34 -10.98
CA PHE A 40 1.95 -0.02 -11.34
C PHE A 40 1.03 -1.08 -10.74
N LEU A 41 0.59 -0.94 -9.48
CA LEU A 41 -0.37 -1.86 -8.86
C LEU A 41 -1.68 -1.92 -9.66
N ARG A 42 -2.19 -0.76 -10.09
CA ARG A 42 -3.40 -0.68 -10.92
C ARG A 42 -3.18 -1.29 -12.31
N ARG A 43 -2.02 -1.04 -12.92
CA ARG A 43 -1.76 -1.45 -14.32
C ARG A 43 -1.33 -2.90 -14.48
N ILE A 44 -0.57 -3.44 -13.53
CA ILE A 44 0.03 -4.78 -13.62
C ILE A 44 -0.84 -5.78 -12.87
N ASN A 45 -1.27 -5.45 -11.65
CA ASN A 45 -1.98 -6.37 -10.78
C ASN A 45 -3.51 -6.18 -10.84
N ASN A 46 -4.00 -5.16 -11.55
CA ASN A 46 -5.42 -4.78 -11.60
C ASN A 46 -6.01 -4.48 -10.21
N TRP A 47 -5.19 -3.94 -9.31
CA TRP A 47 -5.60 -3.60 -7.95
C TRP A 47 -6.36 -2.28 -7.90
N SER A 48 -7.28 -2.14 -6.94
CA SER A 48 -8.00 -0.91 -6.67
C SER A 48 -7.86 -0.45 -5.22
N LEU A 49 -7.80 0.89 -5.06
CA LEU A 49 -7.77 1.52 -3.76
C LEU A 49 -9.04 1.16 -2.98
N GLY A 50 -8.89 0.74 -1.73
CA GLY A 50 -9.99 0.32 -0.88
C GLY A 50 -10.37 -1.15 -1.00
N ARG A 51 -9.69 -1.91 -1.86
CA ARG A 51 -9.90 -3.36 -2.01
C ARG A 51 -8.63 -4.13 -1.76
N GLU A 52 -7.69 -4.15 -2.70
CA GLU A 52 -6.41 -4.87 -2.54
C GLU A 52 -5.38 -4.03 -1.78
N TYR A 53 -5.49 -2.70 -1.80
CA TYR A 53 -4.60 -1.82 -1.05
C TYR A 53 -5.28 -0.57 -0.49
N TYR A 54 -4.68 -0.01 0.55
CA TYR A 54 -4.95 1.34 1.05
C TYR A 54 -3.75 2.26 0.87
N ARG A 55 -4.00 3.57 0.82
CA ARG A 55 -2.99 4.62 0.78
C ARG A 55 -3.29 5.68 1.81
N LEU A 56 -2.38 5.90 2.75
CA LEU A 56 -2.48 6.95 3.76
C LEU A 56 -1.41 8.01 3.48
N ASP A 57 -1.86 9.17 3.03
CA ASP A 57 -1.05 10.38 2.97
C ASP A 57 -1.73 11.55 3.69
N GLY A 58 -1.12 12.75 3.61
CA GLY A 58 -1.59 13.92 4.34
C GLY A 58 -2.97 14.44 3.92
N SER A 59 -3.52 13.95 2.81
CA SER A 59 -4.84 14.34 2.31
C SER A 59 -5.99 13.51 2.91
N VAL A 60 -5.70 12.37 3.54
CA VAL A 60 -6.71 11.42 4.02
C VAL A 60 -7.29 11.89 5.37
N PRO A 61 -8.62 12.11 5.46
CA PRO A 61 -9.28 12.50 6.71
C PRO A 61 -9.07 11.49 7.84
N ALA A 62 -9.07 11.96 9.08
CA ALA A 62 -8.82 11.11 10.26
C ALA A 62 -9.85 9.96 10.41
N GLU A 63 -11.12 10.23 10.12
CA GLU A 63 -12.19 9.23 10.13
C GLU A 63 -11.97 8.11 9.10
N VAL A 64 -11.54 8.48 7.88
CA VAL A 64 -11.23 7.54 6.79
C VAL A 64 -10.00 6.72 7.15
N ARG A 65 -8.97 7.36 7.72
CA ARG A 65 -7.77 6.69 8.24
C ARG A 65 -8.14 5.62 9.27
N GLN A 66 -8.93 5.96 10.28
CA GLN A 66 -9.35 5.01 11.32
C GLN A 66 -10.14 3.84 10.73
N LYS A 67 -11.05 4.12 9.79
CA LYS A 67 -11.79 3.08 9.07
C LYS A 67 -10.85 2.13 8.34
N TRP A 68 -9.93 2.64 7.53
CA TRP A 68 -9.00 1.81 6.77
C TRP A 68 -8.05 1.01 7.67
N CYS A 69 -7.55 1.59 8.77
CA CYS A 69 -6.75 0.84 9.75
C CYS A 69 -7.55 -0.32 10.36
N ARG A 70 -8.82 -0.09 10.74
CA ARG A 70 -9.69 -1.15 11.28
C ARG A 70 -9.96 -2.23 10.25
N GLU A 71 -10.32 -1.84 9.02
CA GLU A 71 -10.58 -2.78 7.93
C GLU A 71 -9.33 -3.60 7.58
N PHE A 72 -8.16 -2.95 7.50
CA PHE A 72 -6.90 -3.63 7.22
C PHE A 72 -6.51 -4.62 8.32
N ASN A 73 -6.77 -4.30 9.58
CA ASN A 73 -6.43 -5.17 10.72
C ASN A 73 -7.49 -6.24 11.01
N ALA A 74 -8.67 -6.19 10.39
CA ALA A 74 -9.69 -7.21 10.58
C ALA A 74 -9.21 -8.58 10.08
N GLU A 75 -9.34 -9.61 10.92
CA GLU A 75 -8.99 -11.00 10.57
C GLU A 75 -9.82 -11.52 9.39
N SER A 76 -11.07 -11.08 9.28
CA SER A 76 -11.96 -11.40 8.16
C SER A 76 -11.52 -10.75 6.84
N ASN A 77 -10.72 -9.68 6.90
CA ASN A 77 -10.21 -9.04 5.69
C ASN A 77 -8.94 -9.75 5.20
N THR A 78 -9.15 -10.76 4.36
CA THR A 78 -8.08 -11.46 3.64
C THR A 78 -7.82 -10.88 2.26
N GLY A 79 -8.67 -9.95 1.79
CA GLY A 79 -8.61 -9.37 0.45
C GLY A 79 -7.60 -8.23 0.33
N THR A 80 -7.48 -7.38 1.36
CA THR A 80 -6.52 -6.28 1.36
C THR A 80 -5.13 -6.77 1.74
N LYS A 81 -4.16 -6.54 0.86
CA LYS A 81 -2.79 -7.05 0.95
C LYS A 81 -1.75 -6.01 1.30
N LEU A 82 -2.01 -4.74 0.97
CA LEU A 82 -1.00 -3.69 1.06
C LEU A 82 -1.54 -2.40 1.71
N PHE A 83 -0.71 -1.78 2.54
CA PHE A 83 -0.92 -0.41 3.00
C PHE A 83 0.29 0.47 2.62
N LEU A 84 0.07 1.44 1.74
CA LEU A 84 1.04 2.48 1.40
C LEU A 84 0.92 3.64 2.38
N ILE A 85 2.01 4.00 3.06
CA ILE A 85 2.00 5.05 4.09
C ILE A 85 3.05 6.11 3.76
N SER A 86 2.61 7.36 3.61
CA SER A 86 3.57 8.48 3.55
C SER A 86 4.11 8.74 4.97
N THR A 87 5.42 8.77 5.16
CA THR A 87 6.01 8.97 6.50
C THR A 87 5.70 10.34 7.09
N ARG A 88 5.32 11.33 6.27
CA ARG A 88 4.81 12.63 6.76
C ARG A 88 3.41 12.53 7.38
N ALA A 89 2.62 11.52 7.00
CA ALA A 89 1.29 11.28 7.54
C ALA A 89 1.25 10.14 8.57
N GLY A 90 2.23 9.23 8.53
CA GLY A 90 2.35 8.06 9.41
C GLY A 90 2.90 8.35 10.81
N SER A 91 3.52 9.51 11.05
CA SER A 91 4.08 9.86 12.37
C SER A 91 3.03 10.33 13.40
N LEU A 92 1.74 10.16 13.13
CA LEU A 92 0.66 10.74 13.93
C LEU A 92 -0.05 9.77 14.90
N GLY A 93 0.36 8.50 14.96
CA GLY A 93 -0.21 7.52 15.92
C GLY A 93 -1.57 6.99 15.50
#